data_AF-A0A7C5U3U2-F1
#
_entry.id   AF-A0A7C5U3U2-F1
#
_cell.length_a   1.000
_cell.length_b   1.000
_cell.length_c   1.000
_cell.angle_alpha   90.00
_cell.angle_beta   90.00
_cell.angle_gamma   90.00
#
_symmetry.space_group_name_H-M   'P 1'
#
loop_
_entity.id
_entity.type
_entity.pdbx_description
1 polymer ?
#
loop_
_entity_poly.entity_id
_entity_poly.type
_entity_poly.pdbx_seq_one_letter_code
_entity_poly.pdbx_strand_id
1 'polypeptide(L)'
;IEPNMYCVGYSVIRYELDGMWFKKLEGLKGKNAYIRVVATYLPSHVVEAMLSVLKKVNLTITHLTLEPIAAVNITVPEDLRILNLALVDVGAGTSDIAISKDGTIIAYGMVPLAGDEITEAITKKFLLDFPTAEYVKRNLENFEVIKVRNILDKEKELGRDEIINAISDTVDKITKKVAEEILELNGDKPQAVMIVGGGAKVPIFATYLAKNLDMDEDVVSLKTAKNLDFIDQTNVVQGSEFITPLGIGYTALWKTGAVFESVVVNGENVQLIGFKGSYTVWEVLVQSGMEMRRLIGKPGKSIIIDLNGEPVVIKGKMPVPAQVTINGKEGTLRDTVKHGDVIEVGQAIDGEDARATLYDVLKPIKLKSMETEKIIEYFPKVMLNGMEAKGNLELKDGDKIEFERVKVKDIREFLSSDLIKIEYSVNNVYREINAGQVKIFKGDLELSDENTVEPGEEITYALVFKYPKIRELPEMEKISIIVNINGQPTLITKDGVLVWVNDQLVSPEYEIRDGDKIRTQIPDEQGFIVADILRMFDFDHKKVKKYTLLKNGIKVGFTDPLENGDEIIFEYETLEEA
;
A
#
# COMPACT_ATOMS: atom_id res chain seq x y z
N ILE A 1 -0.18 28.54 33.56
CA ILE A 1 -0.66 28.56 32.16
C ILE A 1 -1.85 27.63 32.12
N GLU A 2 -3.03 28.15 31.78
CA GLU A 2 -4.24 27.33 31.67
C GLU A 2 -4.04 26.24 30.58
N PRO A 3 -4.70 25.08 30.69
CA PRO A 3 -4.77 24.13 29.59
C PRO A 3 -5.32 24.83 28.34
N ASN A 4 -4.73 24.59 27.16
CA ASN A 4 -5.15 25.14 25.86
C ASN A 4 -4.85 26.64 25.61
N MET A 5 -3.66 27.11 25.98
CA MET A 5 -3.14 28.39 25.50
C MET A 5 -1.96 28.19 24.54
N TYR A 6 -1.94 28.94 23.43
CA TYR A 6 -0.81 29.01 22.51
C TYR A 6 0.08 30.19 22.85
N CYS A 7 1.39 29.97 22.91
CA CYS A 7 2.36 31.06 22.88
C CYS A 7 2.32 31.69 21.48
N VAL A 8 1.97 32.97 21.39
CA VAL A 8 1.79 33.68 20.09
C VAL A 8 2.84 34.75 19.85
N GLY A 9 3.68 35.01 20.84
CA GLY A 9 4.74 36.02 20.77
C GLY A 9 5.64 35.92 21.99
N TYR A 10 6.92 36.24 21.81
CA TYR A 10 7.80 36.54 22.92
C TYR A 10 8.73 37.70 22.57
N SER A 11 9.23 38.35 23.61
CA SER A 11 10.28 39.35 23.52
C SER A 11 11.35 39.03 24.57
N VAL A 12 12.61 39.10 24.17
CA VAL A 12 13.72 38.87 25.09
C VAL A 12 14.04 40.18 25.80
N ILE A 13 13.83 40.19 27.12
CA ILE A 13 14.14 41.36 27.95
C ILE A 13 15.64 41.44 28.17
N ARG A 14 16.28 40.31 28.49
CA ARG A 14 17.65 40.32 29.00
C ARG A 14 18.37 39.02 28.67
N TYR A 15 19.59 39.15 28.16
CA TYR A 15 20.56 38.06 28.08
C TYR A 15 21.65 38.25 29.12
N GLU A 16 22.08 37.16 29.73
CA GLU A 16 23.25 37.12 30.59
C GLU A 16 24.14 35.95 30.23
N LEU A 17 25.45 36.17 30.30
CA LEU A 17 26.47 35.14 30.20
C LEU A 17 27.41 35.29 31.39
N ASP A 18 27.51 34.24 32.21
CA ASP A 18 28.30 34.22 33.44
C ASP A 18 27.99 35.39 34.40
N GLY A 19 26.72 35.82 34.45
CA GLY A 19 26.23 36.89 35.31
C GLY A 19 26.40 38.31 34.75
N MET A 20 26.96 38.47 33.55
CA MET A 20 27.08 39.77 32.87
C MET A 20 26.00 39.93 31.80
N TRP A 21 25.40 41.12 31.72
CA TRP A 21 24.38 41.45 30.72
C TRP A 21 24.98 41.60 29.32
N PHE A 22 24.28 41.06 28.32
CA PHE A 22 24.62 41.23 26.91
C PHE A 22 23.37 41.55 26.08
N LYS A 23 23.58 42.23 24.95
CA LYS A 23 22.50 42.52 23.97
C LYS A 23 22.11 41.27 23.17
N LYS A 24 23.04 40.35 22.93
CA LYS A 24 22.86 39.07 22.25
C LYS A 24 23.91 38.06 22.71
N LEU A 25 23.59 36.76 22.64
CA LEU A 25 24.52 35.69 23.03
C LEU A 25 25.25 35.05 21.86
N GLU A 26 24.79 35.23 20.62
CA GLU A 26 25.43 34.55 19.48
C GLU A 26 26.90 34.97 19.32
N GLY A 27 27.76 33.96 19.19
CA GLY A 27 29.21 34.13 19.04
C GLY A 27 29.99 34.26 20.35
N LEU A 28 29.31 34.30 21.51
CA LEU A 28 29.95 34.36 22.81
C LEU A 28 30.19 32.97 23.41
N LYS A 29 31.26 32.82 24.21
CA LYS A 29 31.58 31.59 24.96
C LYS A 29 31.55 31.89 26.45
N GLY A 30 30.84 31.06 27.21
CA GLY A 30 30.74 31.17 28.66
C GLY A 30 30.27 29.86 29.28
N LYS A 31 30.16 29.81 30.62
CA LYS A 31 29.76 28.60 31.34
C LYS A 31 28.25 28.52 31.53
N ASN A 32 27.61 29.63 31.90
CA ASN A 32 26.17 29.69 32.16
C ASN A 32 25.53 30.82 31.35
N ALA A 33 24.51 30.50 30.57
CA ALA A 33 23.66 31.47 29.90
C ALA A 33 22.32 31.59 30.66
N TYR A 34 21.85 32.81 30.85
CA TYR A 34 20.53 33.10 31.39
C TYR A 34 19.79 34.05 30.46
N ILE A 35 18.49 33.81 30.26
CA ILE A 35 17.64 34.59 29.37
C ILE A 35 16.34 34.88 30.11
N ARG A 36 15.95 36.17 30.15
CA ARG A 36 14.63 36.59 30.64
C ARG A 36 13.76 36.98 29.45
N VAL A 37 12.61 36.33 29.33
CA VAL A 37 11.64 36.56 28.25
C VAL A 37 10.30 37.00 28.80
N VAL A 38 9.60 37.89 28.08
CA VAL A 38 8.15 38.03 28.18
C VAL A 38 7.55 37.17 27.09
N ALA A 39 6.66 36.26 27.45
CA ALA A 39 5.92 35.43 26.51
C ALA A 39 4.42 35.69 26.67
N THR A 40 3.73 35.82 25.56
CA THR A 40 2.29 36.10 25.52
C THR A 40 1.55 34.90 25.00
N TYR A 41 0.44 34.60 25.67
CA TYR A 41 -0.37 33.42 25.41
C TYR A 41 -1.79 33.82 25.03
N LEU A 42 -2.35 33.19 23.99
CA LEU A 42 -3.74 33.34 23.60
C LEU A 42 -4.48 32.00 23.77
N PRO A 43 -5.76 32.02 24.21
CA PRO A 43 -6.59 30.81 24.23
C PRO A 43 -6.70 30.17 22.84
N SER A 44 -6.71 28.83 22.78
CA SER A 44 -6.71 28.08 21.52
C SER A 44 -7.87 28.46 20.58
N HIS A 45 -9.07 28.65 21.13
CA HIS A 45 -10.26 28.99 20.36
C HIS A 45 -10.16 30.35 19.63
N VAL A 46 -9.44 31.33 20.18
CA VAL A 46 -9.22 32.63 19.53
C VAL A 46 -8.39 32.43 18.27
N VAL A 47 -7.31 31.65 18.41
CA VAL A 47 -6.39 31.35 17.32
C VAL A 47 -7.06 30.48 16.24
N GLU A 48 -7.84 29.49 16.63
CA GLU A 48 -8.64 28.65 15.73
C GLU A 48 -9.69 29.45 14.95
N ALA A 49 -10.30 30.46 15.58
CA ALA A 49 -11.24 31.36 14.92
C ALA A 49 -10.54 32.17 13.82
N MET A 50 -9.35 32.72 14.08
CA MET A 50 -8.55 33.44 13.08
C MET A 50 -8.20 32.54 11.89
N LEU A 51 -7.72 31.32 12.15
CA LEU A 51 -7.43 30.32 11.11
C LEU A 51 -8.65 29.98 10.28
N SER A 52 -9.81 29.82 10.93
CA SER A 52 -11.07 29.48 10.27
C SER A 52 -11.50 30.57 9.30
N VAL A 53 -11.33 31.85 9.65
CA VAL A 53 -11.61 32.98 8.76
C VAL A 53 -10.68 32.96 7.55
N LEU A 54 -9.38 32.78 7.75
CA LEU A 54 -8.40 32.76 6.65
C LEU A 54 -8.63 31.60 5.70
N LYS A 55 -8.98 30.42 6.23
CA LYS A 55 -9.36 29.26 5.41
C LYS A 55 -10.58 29.54 4.53
N LYS A 56 -11.60 30.26 5.05
CA LYS A 56 -12.80 30.62 4.28
C LYS A 56 -12.48 31.53 3.09
N VAL A 57 -11.44 32.36 3.19
CA VAL A 57 -10.98 33.26 2.12
C VAL A 57 -9.78 32.70 1.34
N ASN A 58 -9.45 31.42 1.54
CA ASN A 58 -8.35 30.72 0.88
C ASN A 58 -6.97 31.39 1.08
N LEU A 59 -6.73 31.93 2.28
CA LEU A 59 -5.46 32.51 2.72
C LEU A 59 -4.80 31.63 3.79
N THR A 60 -3.48 31.75 3.92
CA THR A 60 -2.68 31.07 4.95
C THR A 60 -1.89 32.08 5.78
N ILE A 61 -1.68 31.78 7.06
CA ILE A 61 -0.87 32.63 7.95
C ILE A 61 0.60 32.37 7.64
N THR A 62 1.32 33.40 7.23
CA THR A 62 2.79 33.35 7.07
C THR A 62 3.52 33.81 8.33
N HIS A 63 2.89 34.69 9.12
CA HIS A 63 3.47 35.25 10.32
C HIS A 63 2.39 35.66 11.31
N LEU A 64 2.64 35.49 12.61
CA LEU A 64 1.81 36.00 13.70
C LEU A 64 2.72 36.72 14.70
N THR A 65 2.31 37.91 15.11
CA THR A 65 2.99 38.74 16.10
C THR A 65 1.96 39.48 16.92
N LEU A 66 2.37 39.99 18.09
CA LEU A 66 1.58 40.96 18.85
C LEU A 66 1.72 42.34 18.22
N GLU A 67 0.61 43.09 18.19
CA GLU A 67 0.56 44.48 17.73
C GLU A 67 1.59 45.40 18.43
N PRO A 68 1.73 45.41 19.78
CA PRO A 68 2.73 46.27 20.42
C PRO A 68 4.18 45.89 20.07
N ILE A 69 4.48 44.60 19.81
CA ILE A 69 5.80 44.19 19.34
C ILE A 69 6.06 44.75 17.95
N ALA A 70 5.08 44.60 17.06
CA ALA A 70 5.14 45.04 15.68
C ALA A 70 5.33 46.56 15.57
N ALA A 71 4.54 47.33 16.32
CA ALA A 71 4.59 48.79 16.31
C ALA A 71 5.91 49.32 16.88
N VAL A 72 6.41 48.75 18.00
CA VAL A 72 7.70 49.14 18.60
C VAL A 72 8.87 48.90 17.65
N ASN A 73 8.88 47.79 16.90
CA ASN A 73 10.00 47.45 16.04
C ASN A 73 10.29 48.50 14.96
N ILE A 74 9.27 49.24 14.52
CA ILE A 74 9.44 50.28 13.50
C ILE A 74 9.48 51.71 14.08
N THR A 75 8.91 51.92 15.27
CA THR A 75 8.82 53.26 15.89
C THR A 75 9.94 53.53 16.90
N VAL A 76 10.41 52.50 17.59
CA VAL A 76 11.47 52.55 18.60
C VAL A 76 12.57 51.56 18.18
N PRO A 77 13.38 51.91 17.15
CA PRO A 77 14.53 51.11 16.74
C PRO A 77 15.50 50.91 17.91
N GLU A 78 16.34 49.86 17.82
CA GLU A 78 17.19 49.43 18.93
C GLU A 78 18.08 50.54 19.53
N ASP A 79 18.54 51.47 18.71
CA ASP A 79 19.40 52.57 19.15
C ASP A 79 18.65 53.58 20.06
N LEU A 80 17.32 53.69 19.91
CA LEU A 80 16.50 54.50 20.80
C LEU A 80 16.11 53.77 22.08
N ARG A 81 16.26 52.44 22.14
CA ARG A 81 15.79 51.64 23.27
C ARG A 81 16.55 51.86 24.57
N ILE A 82 17.69 52.54 24.49
CA ILE A 82 18.46 52.99 25.67
C ILE A 82 17.71 54.06 26.48
N LEU A 83 16.84 54.82 25.82
CA LEU A 83 15.99 55.83 26.45
C LEU A 83 14.79 55.16 27.12
N ASN A 84 14.30 55.78 28.20
CA ASN A 84 13.06 55.40 28.85
C ASN A 84 11.87 55.93 28.04
N LEU A 85 11.32 55.13 27.15
CA LEU A 85 10.25 55.52 26.21
C LEU A 85 9.00 54.69 26.42
N ALA A 86 7.83 55.31 26.30
CA ALA A 86 6.56 54.61 26.20
C ALA A 86 6.00 54.73 24.78
N LEU A 87 5.62 53.61 24.17
CA LEU A 87 4.77 53.58 22.98
C LEU A 87 3.34 53.31 23.40
N VAL A 88 2.39 54.08 22.87
CA VAL A 88 0.94 53.88 23.06
C VAL A 88 0.27 53.76 21.70
N ASP A 89 -0.20 52.58 21.34
CA ASP A 89 -0.98 52.34 20.13
C ASP A 89 -2.48 52.37 20.45
N VAL A 90 -3.16 53.43 20.02
CA VAL A 90 -4.58 53.64 20.31
C VAL A 90 -5.41 53.20 19.11
N GLY A 91 -5.94 51.98 19.20
CA GLY A 91 -6.82 51.37 18.21
C GLY A 91 -8.28 51.82 18.31
N ALA A 92 -9.16 50.95 17.84
CA ALA A 92 -10.61 51.14 17.98
C ALA A 92 -11.09 50.76 19.39
N GLY A 93 -10.80 49.53 19.84
CA GLY A 93 -11.26 49.03 21.16
C GLY A 93 -10.19 48.97 22.25
N THR A 94 -8.90 48.97 21.90
CA THR A 94 -7.79 48.80 22.84
C THR A 94 -6.71 49.86 22.64
N SER A 95 -6.04 50.20 23.75
CA SER A 95 -4.82 51.00 23.74
C SER A 95 -3.66 50.11 24.23
N ASP A 96 -2.79 49.71 23.32
CA ASP A 96 -1.66 48.82 23.59
C ASP A 96 -0.42 49.63 23.98
N ILE A 97 0.32 49.16 24.97
CA ILE A 97 1.43 49.88 25.59
C ILE A 97 2.69 49.04 25.55
N ALA A 98 3.82 49.66 25.22
CA ALA A 98 5.13 49.06 25.33
C ALA A 98 6.14 50.04 25.93
N ILE A 99 6.98 49.53 26.84
CA ILE A 99 7.98 50.34 27.55
C ILE A 99 9.38 49.88 27.15
N SER A 100 10.18 50.82 26.67
CA SER A 100 11.60 50.62 26.38
C SER A 100 12.45 51.30 27.44
N LYS A 101 13.51 50.62 27.89
CA LYS A 101 14.50 51.16 28.83
C LYS A 101 15.77 50.31 28.80
N ASP A 102 16.94 50.89 29.05
CA ASP A 102 18.22 50.18 29.19
C ASP A 102 18.58 49.28 27.99
N GLY A 103 18.19 49.69 26.78
CA GLY A 103 18.55 49.03 25.52
C GLY A 103 17.62 47.88 25.14
N THR A 104 16.51 47.68 25.85
CA THR A 104 15.56 46.59 25.63
C THR A 104 14.12 47.03 25.86
N ILE A 105 13.17 46.18 25.47
CA ILE A 105 11.77 46.33 25.85
C ILE A 105 11.55 45.62 27.18
N ILE A 106 11.15 46.37 28.20
CA ILE A 106 11.06 45.87 29.58
C ILE A 106 9.65 45.41 29.94
N ALA A 107 8.62 45.94 29.29
CA ALA A 107 7.23 45.64 29.60
C ALA A 107 6.29 45.88 28.41
N TYR A 108 5.17 45.16 28.43
CA TYR A 108 4.01 45.35 27.57
C TYR A 108 2.74 45.35 28.44
N GLY A 109 1.73 46.11 28.04
CA GLY A 109 0.41 46.06 28.66
C GLY A 109 -0.66 46.62 27.72
N MET A 110 -1.90 46.63 28.19
CA MET A 110 -3.03 47.10 27.40
C MET A 110 -4.12 47.69 28.29
N VAL A 111 -4.82 48.69 27.77
CA VAL A 111 -6.03 49.24 28.36
C VAL A 111 -7.21 48.94 27.42
N PRO A 112 -8.33 48.36 27.92
CA PRO A 112 -9.50 48.07 27.11
C PRO A 112 -10.39 49.32 26.93
N LEU A 113 -9.78 50.43 26.53
CA LEU A 113 -10.41 51.72 26.23
C LEU A 113 -9.63 52.40 25.11
N ALA A 114 -10.29 52.85 24.05
CA ALA A 114 -9.66 53.52 22.91
C ALA A 114 -10.65 54.40 22.09
N GLY A 115 -10.60 54.31 20.76
CA GLY A 115 -11.32 55.19 19.85
C GLY A 115 -12.84 54.99 19.82
N ASP A 116 -13.34 53.80 20.13
CA ASP A 116 -14.77 53.46 20.09
C ASP A 116 -15.55 54.20 21.18
N GLU A 117 -14.97 54.35 22.37
CA GLU A 117 -15.55 55.11 23.47
C GLU A 117 -15.76 56.58 23.10
N ILE A 118 -14.82 57.16 22.34
CA ILE A 118 -14.91 58.53 21.84
C ILE A 118 -16.08 58.64 20.86
N THR A 119 -16.21 57.68 19.95
CA THR A 119 -17.32 57.62 18.98
C THR A 119 -18.65 57.45 19.70
N GLU A 120 -18.72 56.58 20.70
CA GLU A 120 -19.91 56.41 21.54
C GLU A 120 -20.30 57.69 22.29
N ALA A 121 -19.34 58.46 22.78
CA ALA A 121 -19.60 59.73 23.45
C ALA A 121 -20.29 60.73 22.49
N ILE A 122 -19.82 60.80 21.24
CA ILE A 122 -20.43 61.61 20.17
C ILE A 122 -21.84 61.09 19.85
N THR A 123 -22.01 59.78 19.68
CA THR A 123 -23.31 59.13 19.46
C THR A 123 -24.31 59.52 20.55
N LYS A 124 -23.94 59.35 21.83
CA LYS A 124 -24.81 59.61 22.98
C LYS A 124 -25.15 61.10 23.09
N LYS A 125 -24.18 61.98 22.90
CA LYS A 125 -24.37 63.44 23.03
C LYS A 125 -25.26 64.00 21.92
N PHE A 126 -25.01 63.60 20.68
CA PHE A 126 -25.62 64.23 19.52
C PHE A 126 -26.78 63.43 18.91
N LEU A 127 -27.06 62.23 19.43
CA LEU A 127 -28.06 61.28 18.92
C LEU A 127 -27.77 60.85 17.48
N LEU A 128 -26.50 60.56 17.18
CA LEU A 128 -26.05 60.08 15.87
C LEU A 128 -25.89 58.57 15.89
N ASP A 129 -26.10 57.90 14.75
CA ASP A 129 -25.65 56.52 14.62
C ASP A 129 -24.11 56.43 14.66
N PHE A 130 -23.59 55.23 14.90
CA PHE A 130 -22.14 55.03 15.07
C PHE A 130 -21.33 55.44 13.82
N PRO A 131 -21.73 55.08 12.57
CA PRO A 131 -21.00 55.53 11.38
C PRO A 131 -20.95 57.06 11.22
N THR A 132 -22.05 57.76 11.52
CA THR A 132 -22.10 59.22 11.44
C THR A 132 -21.28 59.86 12.56
N ALA A 133 -21.31 59.31 13.78
CA ALA A 133 -20.46 59.76 14.87
C ALA A 133 -18.96 59.56 14.56
N GLU A 134 -18.59 58.43 13.95
CA GLU A 134 -17.22 58.18 13.49
C GLU A 134 -16.79 59.18 12.42
N TYR A 135 -17.70 59.49 11.47
CA TYR A 135 -17.46 60.54 10.48
C TYR A 135 -17.20 61.90 11.13
N VAL A 136 -17.99 62.27 12.14
CA VAL A 136 -17.78 63.51 12.91
C VAL A 136 -16.42 63.49 13.61
N LYS A 137 -16.08 62.41 14.32
CA LYS A 137 -14.79 62.25 15.02
C LYS A 137 -13.60 62.44 14.07
N ARG A 138 -13.61 61.76 12.92
CA ARG A 138 -12.51 61.75 11.94
C ARG A 138 -12.31 63.09 11.22
N ASN A 139 -13.33 63.95 11.19
CA ASN A 139 -13.31 65.21 10.45
C ASN A 139 -13.15 66.44 11.35
N LEU A 140 -12.91 66.24 12.65
CA LEU A 140 -12.84 67.29 13.65
C LEU A 140 -11.74 68.33 13.35
N GLU A 141 -10.58 67.91 12.83
CA GLU A 141 -9.49 68.81 12.43
C GLU A 141 -9.74 69.52 11.09
N ASN A 142 -10.53 68.91 10.20
CA ASN A 142 -10.71 69.40 8.83
C ASN A 142 -11.78 70.49 8.72
N PHE A 143 -12.72 70.55 9.66
CA PHE A 143 -13.85 71.46 9.60
C PHE A 143 -14.09 72.15 10.96
N GLU A 144 -14.46 73.43 10.92
CA GLU A 144 -14.93 74.16 12.11
C GLU A 144 -16.38 73.79 12.47
N VAL A 145 -17.19 73.46 11.45
CA VAL A 145 -18.59 73.04 11.61
C VAL A 145 -18.85 71.84 10.72
N ILE A 146 -19.41 70.77 11.29
CA ILE A 146 -19.75 69.54 10.59
C ILE A 146 -21.26 69.41 10.52
N LYS A 147 -21.81 69.31 9.31
CA LYS A 147 -23.24 69.11 9.08
C LYS A 147 -23.56 67.62 8.97
N VAL A 148 -24.49 67.14 9.79
CA VAL A 148 -24.92 65.73 9.82
C VAL A 148 -26.41 65.61 10.07
N ARG A 149 -26.97 64.44 9.81
CA ARG A 149 -28.35 64.09 10.17
C ARG A 149 -28.31 63.13 11.36
N ASN A 150 -29.15 63.39 12.36
CA ASN A 150 -29.24 62.53 13.53
C ASN A 150 -30.19 61.33 13.28
N ILE A 151 -30.29 60.40 14.24
CA ILE A 151 -31.18 59.21 14.11
C ILE A 151 -32.67 59.54 14.04
N LEU A 152 -33.05 60.79 14.33
CA LEU A 152 -34.42 61.30 14.24
C LEU A 152 -34.62 62.13 12.97
N ASP A 153 -33.75 61.96 11.98
CA ASP A 153 -33.84 62.57 10.68
C ASP A 153 -33.72 64.11 10.65
N LYS A 154 -33.25 64.71 11.74
CA LYS A 154 -33.03 66.16 11.87
C LYS A 154 -31.60 66.53 11.51
N GLU A 155 -31.46 67.59 10.71
CA GLU A 155 -30.16 68.19 10.43
C GLU A 155 -29.59 68.84 11.70
N LYS A 156 -28.28 68.66 11.90
CA LYS A 156 -27.48 69.28 12.95
C LYS A 156 -26.24 69.89 12.34
N GLU A 157 -25.90 71.08 12.81
CA GLU A 157 -24.60 71.71 12.59
C GLU A 157 -23.83 71.64 13.90
N LEU A 158 -22.74 70.88 13.91
CA LEU A 158 -21.93 70.62 15.10
C LEU A 158 -20.65 71.43 15.02
N GLY A 159 -20.45 72.36 15.94
CA GLY A 159 -19.21 73.12 16.04
C GLY A 159 -18.07 72.28 16.63
N ARG A 160 -16.84 72.53 16.20
CA ARG A 160 -15.64 71.84 16.71
C ARG A 160 -15.57 71.86 18.23
N ASP A 161 -15.72 73.03 18.85
CA ASP A 161 -15.65 73.19 20.31
C ASP A 161 -16.75 72.41 21.03
N GLU A 162 -17.95 72.32 20.44
CA GLU A 162 -19.06 71.54 21.00
C GLU A 162 -18.72 70.04 21.00
N ILE A 163 -18.11 69.55 19.92
CA ILE A 163 -17.68 68.15 19.81
C ILE A 163 -16.51 67.87 20.76
N ILE A 164 -15.51 68.75 20.84
CA ILE A 164 -14.39 68.62 21.79
C ILE A 164 -14.90 68.54 23.22
N ASN A 165 -15.82 69.43 23.61
CA ASN A 165 -16.45 69.39 24.93
C ASN A 165 -17.23 68.09 25.17
N ALA A 166 -17.87 67.52 24.15
CA ALA A 166 -18.59 66.26 24.26
C ALA A 166 -17.68 65.06 24.51
N ILE A 167 -16.45 65.07 23.99
CA ILE A 167 -15.50 63.95 24.10
C ILE A 167 -14.47 64.13 25.22
N SER A 168 -14.31 65.33 25.78
CA SER A 168 -13.23 65.67 26.72
C SER A 168 -13.16 64.73 27.93
N ASP A 169 -14.28 64.48 28.61
CA ASP A 169 -14.31 63.57 29.77
C ASP A 169 -13.93 62.12 29.39
N THR A 170 -14.27 61.71 28.17
CA THR A 170 -13.97 60.36 27.67
C THR A 170 -12.48 60.24 27.33
N VAL A 171 -11.91 61.25 26.67
CA VAL A 171 -10.47 61.31 26.37
C VAL A 171 -9.67 61.37 27.67
N ASP A 172 -10.09 62.15 28.67
CA ASP A 172 -9.44 62.18 29.99
C ASP A 172 -9.45 60.81 30.66
N LYS A 173 -10.60 60.12 30.63
CA LYS A 173 -10.71 58.77 31.18
C LYS A 173 -9.77 57.77 30.49
N ILE A 174 -9.70 57.79 29.16
CA ILE A 174 -8.81 56.90 28.38
C ILE A 174 -7.35 57.21 28.73
N THR A 175 -6.94 58.47 28.59
CA THR A 175 -5.56 58.89 28.80
C THR A 175 -5.09 58.72 30.23
N LYS A 176 -5.97 58.90 31.21
CA LYS A 176 -5.68 58.61 32.62
C LYS A 176 -5.41 57.13 32.85
N LYS A 177 -6.22 56.24 32.26
CA LYS A 177 -6.00 54.79 32.36
C LYS A 177 -4.71 54.35 31.67
N VAL A 178 -4.41 54.93 30.51
CA VAL A 178 -3.12 54.72 29.83
C VAL A 178 -1.95 55.21 30.69
N ALA A 179 -2.06 56.38 31.31
CA ALA A 179 -1.03 56.91 32.19
C ALA A 179 -0.79 56.04 33.43
N GLU A 180 -1.86 55.57 34.08
CA GLU A 180 -1.79 54.63 35.20
C GLU A 180 -1.04 53.34 34.81
N GLU A 181 -1.38 52.75 33.66
CA GLU A 181 -0.75 51.53 33.15
C GLU A 181 0.73 51.75 32.76
N ILE A 182 1.07 52.88 32.12
CA ILE A 182 2.46 53.24 31.82
C ILE A 182 3.30 53.29 33.10
N LEU A 183 2.80 53.97 34.14
CA LEU A 183 3.52 54.12 35.40
C LEU A 183 3.66 52.79 36.14
N GLU A 184 2.65 51.93 36.10
CA GLU A 184 2.70 50.58 36.67
C GLU A 184 3.75 49.71 35.98
N LEU A 185 3.76 49.68 34.65
CA LEU A 185 4.68 48.85 33.85
C LEU A 185 6.12 49.35 33.89
N ASN A 186 6.31 50.68 33.87
CA ASN A 186 7.64 51.29 33.81
C ASN A 186 8.27 51.43 35.20
N GLY A 187 7.45 51.55 36.25
CA GLY A 187 7.87 51.85 37.62
C GLY A 187 8.39 53.28 37.81
N ASP A 188 8.46 54.08 36.75
CA ASP A 188 8.91 55.47 36.73
C ASP A 188 8.26 56.21 35.56
N LYS A 189 8.36 57.54 35.55
CA LYS A 189 7.87 58.39 34.46
C LYS A 189 8.75 58.19 33.21
N PRO A 190 8.16 57.99 32.01
CA PRO A 190 8.95 57.91 30.78
C PRO A 190 9.57 59.27 30.43
N GLN A 191 10.69 59.26 29.70
CA GLN A 191 11.31 60.47 29.16
C GLN A 191 10.51 61.05 27.99
N ALA A 192 9.86 60.19 27.20
CA ALA A 192 8.98 60.61 26.12
C ALA A 192 7.93 59.52 25.84
N VAL A 193 6.79 59.95 25.28
CA VAL A 193 5.69 59.08 24.86
C VAL A 193 5.47 59.23 23.36
N MET A 194 5.53 58.11 22.66
CA MET A 194 5.20 58.01 21.25
C MET A 194 3.79 57.45 21.13
N ILE A 195 2.87 58.23 20.56
CA ILE A 195 1.49 57.81 20.35
C ILE A 195 1.32 57.37 18.90
N VAL A 196 0.65 56.25 18.67
CA VAL A 196 0.30 55.73 17.34
C VAL A 196 -1.15 55.26 17.31
N GLY A 197 -1.60 54.72 16.19
CA GLY A 197 -2.96 54.27 16.02
C GLY A 197 -3.93 55.37 15.59
N GLY A 198 -5.12 54.97 15.16
CA GLY A 198 -6.14 55.87 14.62
C GLY A 198 -6.94 56.62 15.68
N GLY A 199 -7.15 56.02 16.85
CA GLY A 199 -7.98 56.59 17.92
C GLY A 199 -7.33 57.80 18.59
N ALA A 200 -6.01 57.88 18.59
CA ALA A 200 -5.24 58.99 19.15
C ALA A 200 -5.23 60.27 18.31
N LYS A 201 -5.80 60.25 17.09
CA LYS A 201 -5.79 61.42 16.19
C LYS A 201 -6.70 62.57 16.63
N VAL A 202 -7.43 62.42 17.73
CA VAL A 202 -8.27 63.52 18.23
C VAL A 202 -7.38 64.62 18.84
N PRO A 203 -7.63 65.92 18.56
CA PRO A 203 -6.69 67.02 18.88
C PRO A 203 -6.27 67.17 20.35
N ILE A 204 -7.08 66.66 21.28
CA ILE A 204 -6.85 66.79 22.73
C ILE A 204 -6.16 65.56 23.35
N PHE A 205 -5.92 64.48 22.59
CA PHE A 205 -5.43 63.23 23.16
C PHE A 205 -4.02 63.36 23.76
N ALA A 206 -3.07 63.88 22.98
CA ALA A 206 -1.69 64.05 23.42
C ALA A 206 -1.59 64.99 24.62
N THR A 207 -2.32 66.11 24.60
CA THR A 207 -2.38 67.09 25.69
C THR A 207 -2.88 66.47 26.99
N TYR A 208 -3.97 65.70 26.94
CA TYR A 208 -4.53 65.05 28.13
C TYR A 208 -3.61 63.93 28.64
N LEU A 209 -2.97 63.17 27.75
CA LEU A 209 -2.00 62.16 28.16
C LEU A 209 -0.77 62.79 28.83
N ALA A 210 -0.23 63.87 28.27
CA ALA A 210 0.87 64.63 28.86
C ALA A 210 0.48 65.13 30.26
N LYS A 211 -0.69 65.76 30.40
CA LYS A 211 -1.23 66.20 31.69
C LYS A 211 -1.35 65.05 32.70
N ASN A 212 -1.89 63.90 32.30
CA ASN A 212 -2.10 62.76 33.19
C ASN A 212 -0.79 62.04 33.57
N LEU A 213 0.28 62.21 32.79
CA LEU A 213 1.64 61.76 33.12
C LEU A 213 2.50 62.84 33.80
N ASP A 214 1.94 64.03 34.04
CA ASP A 214 2.65 65.21 34.53
C ASP A 214 3.82 65.64 33.61
N MET A 215 3.76 65.33 32.32
CA MET A 215 4.80 65.60 31.31
C MET A 215 4.52 66.91 30.55
N ASP A 216 5.58 67.52 30.03
CA ASP A 216 5.45 68.56 29.02
C ASP A 216 4.90 67.96 27.71
N GLU A 217 4.09 68.74 26.99
CA GLU A 217 3.41 68.26 25.77
C GLU A 217 4.41 68.01 24.61
N ASP A 218 5.59 68.64 24.63
CA ASP A 218 6.62 68.50 23.60
C ASP A 218 7.27 67.11 23.57
N VAL A 219 7.24 66.38 24.69
CA VAL A 219 7.74 65.01 24.82
C VAL A 219 6.65 63.94 24.65
N VAL A 220 5.41 64.34 24.31
CA VAL A 220 4.29 63.45 24.03
C VAL A 220 3.77 63.70 22.61
N SER A 221 4.09 62.80 21.67
CA SER A 221 3.90 63.10 20.24
C SER A 221 3.27 61.95 19.46
N LEU A 222 2.29 62.29 18.61
CA LEU A 222 1.69 61.39 17.64
C LEU A 222 2.68 61.12 16.49
N LYS A 223 3.07 59.85 16.31
CA LYS A 223 3.92 59.39 15.22
C LYS A 223 3.07 58.93 14.04
N THR A 224 3.54 59.27 12.84
CA THR A 224 2.87 58.92 11.58
C THR A 224 3.80 58.09 10.72
N ALA A 225 3.24 57.19 9.90
CA ALA A 225 4.02 56.33 9.02
C ALA A 225 4.91 57.13 8.08
N LYS A 226 4.48 58.31 7.62
CA LYS A 226 5.26 59.20 6.75
C LYS A 226 6.68 59.52 7.26
N ASN A 227 6.88 59.49 8.57
CA ASN A 227 8.17 59.82 9.20
C ASN A 227 9.07 58.60 9.42
N LEU A 228 8.65 57.42 8.99
CA LEU A 228 9.43 56.20 9.08
C LEU A 228 10.36 56.04 7.88
N ASP A 229 11.43 55.28 8.08
CA ASP A 229 12.42 54.98 7.04
C ASP A 229 11.94 53.83 6.13
N PHE A 230 11.03 54.14 5.20
CA PHE A 230 10.61 53.21 4.15
C PHE A 230 10.17 53.93 2.86
N ILE A 231 10.07 53.18 1.76
CA ILE A 231 9.63 53.68 0.46
C ILE A 231 8.17 53.30 0.23
N ASP A 232 7.27 54.30 0.23
CA ASP A 232 5.87 54.12 -0.17
C ASP A 232 5.67 54.54 -1.64
N GLN A 233 5.45 53.56 -2.53
CA GLN A 233 5.11 53.84 -3.93
C GLN A 233 3.62 54.14 -4.15
N THR A 234 2.77 53.84 -3.18
CA THR A 234 1.31 54.03 -3.27
C THR A 234 0.87 55.42 -2.82
N ASN A 235 1.68 56.09 -2.02
CA ASN A 235 1.35 57.33 -1.28
C ASN A 235 0.16 57.20 -0.33
N VAL A 236 -0.32 55.98 -0.03
CA VAL A 236 -1.46 55.75 0.87
C VAL A 236 -1.01 55.65 2.34
N VAL A 237 0.22 55.21 2.58
CA VAL A 237 0.68 54.74 3.90
C VAL A 237 1.34 55.89 4.67
N GLN A 238 0.54 56.89 5.07
CA GLN A 238 1.09 58.13 5.64
C GLN A 238 0.76 58.35 7.12
N GLY A 239 -0.43 57.97 7.58
CA GLY A 239 -0.93 58.32 8.92
C GLY A 239 -0.46 57.39 10.06
N SER A 240 -0.87 57.70 11.29
CA SER A 240 -0.55 56.92 12.51
C SER A 240 -1.21 55.54 12.56
N GLU A 241 -2.34 55.36 11.88
CA GLU A 241 -3.08 54.10 11.76
C GLU A 241 -2.34 53.01 10.96
N PHE A 242 -1.34 53.42 10.17
CA PHE A 242 -0.57 52.50 9.34
C PHE A 242 0.69 51.96 10.03
N ILE A 243 1.07 52.50 11.18
CA ILE A 243 2.25 52.06 11.93
C ILE A 243 2.14 50.55 12.23
N THR A 244 1.05 50.10 12.82
CA THR A 244 0.91 48.72 13.27
C THR A 244 0.84 47.73 12.09
N PRO A 245 0.05 47.96 11.02
CA PRO A 245 0.11 47.14 9.81
C PRO A 245 1.51 47.07 9.17
N LEU A 246 2.22 48.21 9.08
CA LEU A 246 3.61 48.23 8.59
C LEU A 246 4.53 47.41 9.49
N GLY A 247 4.34 47.51 10.81
CA GLY A 247 5.11 46.79 11.80
C GLY A 247 4.92 45.28 11.67
N ILE A 248 3.69 44.83 11.41
CA ILE A 248 3.38 43.41 11.17
C ILE A 248 4.11 42.94 9.92
N GLY A 249 4.06 43.72 8.83
CA GLY A 249 4.78 43.42 7.59
C GLY A 249 6.30 43.36 7.78
N TYR A 250 6.87 44.33 8.50
CA TYR A 250 8.30 44.38 8.82
C TYR A 250 8.73 43.15 9.65
N THR A 251 7.96 42.84 10.70
CA THR A 251 8.23 41.72 11.60
C THR A 251 8.12 40.38 10.85
N ALA A 252 7.17 40.26 9.93
CA ALA A 252 7.03 39.09 9.06
C ALA A 252 8.22 38.92 8.10
N LEU A 253 8.69 40.01 7.49
CA LEU A 253 9.83 40.00 6.56
C LEU A 253 11.12 39.53 7.25
N TRP A 254 11.37 40.05 8.45
CA TRP A 254 12.59 39.78 9.22
C TRP A 254 12.46 38.60 10.20
N LYS A 255 11.28 37.99 10.28
CA LYS A 255 10.96 36.87 11.19
C LYS A 255 11.29 37.13 12.66
N THR A 256 11.27 38.38 13.10
CA THR A 256 11.59 38.78 14.48
C THR A 256 10.41 38.48 15.42
N GLY A 257 10.64 37.93 16.62
CA GLY A 257 9.57 37.75 17.62
C GLY A 257 8.48 36.71 17.28
N ALA A 258 8.65 35.95 16.20
CA ALA A 258 7.70 34.92 15.77
C ALA A 258 7.75 33.69 16.68
N VAL A 259 6.58 33.09 16.93
CA VAL A 259 6.46 31.78 17.59
C VAL A 259 5.86 30.81 16.59
N PHE A 260 6.72 30.16 15.81
CA PHE A 260 6.34 28.96 15.08
C PHE A 260 7.13 27.80 15.64
N GLU A 261 6.43 26.70 15.91
CA GLU A 261 7.11 25.43 16.05
C GLU A 261 7.80 25.15 14.71
N SER A 262 9.12 25.08 14.71
CA SER A 262 9.90 24.60 13.56
C SER A 262 10.42 23.20 13.81
N VAL A 263 10.63 22.46 12.73
CA VAL A 263 11.32 21.16 12.69
C VAL A 263 12.34 21.18 11.57
N VAL A 264 13.32 20.28 11.61
CA VAL A 264 14.32 20.12 10.56
C VAL A 264 13.98 18.87 9.76
N VAL A 265 13.71 18.98 8.46
CA VAL A 265 13.45 17.84 7.57
C VAL A 265 14.61 17.70 6.60
N ASN A 266 15.34 16.58 6.65
CA ASN A 266 16.48 16.32 5.76
C ASN A 266 17.51 17.48 5.71
N GLY A 267 17.70 18.17 6.84
CA GLY A 267 18.61 19.32 6.97
C GLY A 267 17.99 20.69 6.65
N GLU A 268 16.76 20.74 6.14
CA GLU A 268 16.05 22.00 5.86
C GLU A 268 15.08 22.37 6.98
N ASN A 269 15.01 23.67 7.32
CA ASN A 269 14.14 24.16 8.38
C ASN A 269 12.70 24.37 7.86
N VAL A 270 11.75 23.62 8.41
CA VAL A 270 10.33 23.67 8.07
C VAL A 270 9.57 24.31 9.23
N GLN A 271 8.97 25.46 8.97
CA GLN A 271 8.07 26.10 9.94
C GLN A 271 6.72 25.39 9.92
N LEU A 272 6.22 24.93 11.06
CA LEU A 272 4.91 24.30 11.16
C LEU A 272 3.82 25.39 11.13
N ILE A 273 2.98 25.35 10.10
CA ILE A 273 1.97 26.39 9.83
C ILE A 273 0.59 25.85 10.14
N GLY A 274 -0.05 26.39 11.18
CA GLY A 274 -1.32 25.89 11.69
C GLY A 274 -1.26 25.59 13.19
N PHE A 275 -2.13 26.22 13.94
CA PHE A 275 -2.24 26.01 15.38
C PHE A 275 -2.98 24.69 15.69
N LYS A 276 -2.53 23.59 15.10
CA LYS A 276 -2.85 22.23 15.52
C LYS A 276 -1.85 21.91 16.62
N GLY A 277 -2.31 21.68 17.85
CA GLY A 277 -1.45 21.34 18.99
C GLY A 277 -0.57 20.10 18.83
N SER A 278 -0.65 19.39 17.70
CA SER A 278 0.32 18.38 17.28
C SER A 278 0.32 18.24 15.76
N TYR A 279 1.51 18.13 15.17
CA TYR A 279 1.70 17.74 13.78
C TYR A 279 2.10 16.28 13.71
N THR A 280 1.65 15.57 12.68
CA THR A 280 2.24 14.28 12.31
C THR A 280 3.41 14.49 11.35
N VAL A 281 4.38 13.56 11.32
CA VAL A 281 5.47 13.57 10.33
C VAL A 281 4.92 13.74 8.91
N TRP A 282 3.82 13.05 8.58
CA TRP A 282 3.11 13.18 7.31
C TRP A 282 2.78 14.62 6.95
N GLU A 283 2.14 15.34 7.86
CA GLU A 283 1.68 16.71 7.62
C GLU A 283 2.87 17.64 7.39
N VAL A 284 3.97 17.44 8.14
CA VAL A 284 5.22 18.19 7.95
C VAL A 284 5.81 17.95 6.56
N LEU A 285 5.92 16.69 6.14
CA LEU A 285 6.53 16.34 4.86
C LEU A 285 5.71 16.86 3.67
N VAL A 286 4.37 16.80 3.77
CA VAL A 286 3.50 17.42 2.76
C VAL A 286 3.68 18.93 2.73
N GLN A 287 3.78 19.57 3.90
CA GLN A 287 3.98 21.01 4.00
C GLN A 287 5.35 21.45 3.49
N SER A 288 6.39 20.61 3.62
CA SER A 288 7.71 20.82 3.03
C SER A 288 7.74 20.61 1.51
N GLY A 289 6.57 20.37 0.88
CA GLY A 289 6.45 20.17 -0.56
C GLY A 289 6.88 18.78 -1.03
N MET A 290 7.01 17.80 -0.14
CA MET A 290 7.41 16.45 -0.54
C MET A 290 6.25 15.72 -1.21
N GLU A 291 6.50 15.17 -2.40
CA GLU A 291 5.49 14.44 -3.15
C GLU A 291 5.15 13.10 -2.48
N MET A 292 3.85 12.86 -2.33
CA MET A 292 3.35 11.63 -1.70
C MET A 292 3.83 10.33 -2.35
N ARG A 293 4.00 10.34 -3.67
CA ARG A 293 4.48 9.15 -4.38
C ARG A 293 5.86 8.70 -3.91
N ARG A 294 6.71 9.64 -3.45
CA ARG A 294 8.05 9.34 -2.93
C ARG A 294 8.04 8.70 -1.55
N LEU A 295 6.95 8.84 -0.80
CA LEU A 295 6.84 8.41 0.60
C LEU A 295 6.20 7.03 0.78
N ILE A 296 5.26 6.65 -0.08
CA ILE A 296 4.51 5.39 0.04
C ILE A 296 5.01 4.32 -0.95
N GLY A 297 5.49 4.76 -2.14
CA GLY A 297 5.78 3.86 -3.25
C GLY A 297 4.50 3.33 -3.91
N LYS A 298 4.63 2.72 -5.09
CA LYS A 298 3.53 2.13 -5.86
C LYS A 298 3.50 0.61 -5.68
N PRO A 299 2.32 -0.01 -5.51
CA PRO A 299 2.20 -1.46 -5.61
C PRO A 299 2.64 -1.96 -6.98
N GLY A 300 3.31 -3.12 -7.00
CA GLY A 300 3.60 -3.83 -8.23
C GLY A 300 2.32 -4.26 -8.92
N LYS A 301 2.30 -4.20 -10.25
CA LYS A 301 1.14 -4.61 -11.05
C LYS A 301 0.89 -6.10 -10.86
N SER A 302 -0.36 -6.44 -10.61
CA SER A 302 -0.82 -7.83 -10.63
C SER A 302 -1.13 -8.23 -12.06
N ILE A 303 -0.99 -9.51 -12.38
CA ILE A 303 -1.46 -10.07 -13.65
C ILE A 303 -2.67 -10.96 -13.38
N ILE A 304 -3.66 -10.89 -14.26
CA ILE A 304 -4.85 -11.73 -14.25
C ILE A 304 -4.77 -12.64 -15.46
N ILE A 305 -4.83 -13.95 -15.22
CA ILE A 305 -4.85 -14.96 -16.28
C ILE A 305 -6.16 -15.74 -16.20
N ASP A 306 -6.55 -16.34 -17.32
CA ASP A 306 -7.68 -17.26 -17.39
C ASP A 306 -7.14 -18.69 -17.43
N LEU A 307 -7.52 -19.52 -16.46
CA LEU A 307 -7.15 -20.94 -16.39
C LEU A 307 -8.41 -21.78 -16.56
N ASN A 308 -8.58 -22.41 -17.72
CA ASN A 308 -9.76 -23.22 -18.06
C ASN A 308 -11.12 -22.50 -17.81
N GLY A 309 -11.17 -21.18 -18.07
CA GLY A 309 -12.35 -20.34 -17.89
C GLY A 309 -12.48 -19.70 -16.51
N GLU A 310 -11.56 -19.99 -15.57
CA GLU A 310 -11.54 -19.38 -14.24
C GLU A 310 -10.43 -18.32 -14.12
N PRO A 311 -10.75 -17.08 -13.71
CA PRO A 311 -9.74 -16.03 -13.55
C PRO A 311 -8.86 -16.28 -12.31
N VAL A 312 -7.55 -16.37 -12.52
CA VAL A 312 -6.53 -16.49 -11.47
C VAL A 312 -5.73 -15.19 -11.37
N VAL A 313 -5.66 -14.63 -10.16
CA VAL A 313 -4.94 -13.37 -9.89
C VAL A 313 -3.59 -13.65 -9.27
N ILE A 314 -2.52 -13.20 -9.93
CA ILE A 314 -1.14 -13.29 -9.45
C ILE A 314 -0.72 -11.90 -8.99
N LYS A 315 -0.54 -11.75 -7.68
CA LYS A 315 -0.31 -10.45 -7.04
C LYS A 315 1.13 -9.97 -7.21
N GLY A 316 1.29 -8.69 -7.52
CA GLY A 316 2.59 -8.00 -7.42
C GLY A 316 3.01 -7.81 -5.96
N LYS A 317 4.29 -7.49 -5.74
CA LYS A 317 4.79 -7.21 -4.39
C LYS A 317 4.28 -5.84 -3.91
N MET A 318 4.11 -5.72 -2.59
CA MET A 318 3.78 -4.44 -1.95
C MET A 318 5.01 -3.53 -1.90
N PRO A 319 4.84 -2.19 -1.96
CA PRO A 319 5.96 -1.27 -1.84
C PRO A 319 6.47 -1.24 -0.40
N VAL A 320 7.73 -0.84 -0.24
CA VAL A 320 8.32 -0.52 1.07
C VAL A 320 8.24 1.00 1.26
N PRO A 321 7.49 1.51 2.25
CA PRO A 321 7.40 2.94 2.51
C PRO A 321 8.77 3.55 2.84
N ALA A 322 8.90 4.87 2.65
CA ALA A 322 10.10 5.59 3.03
C ALA A 322 10.38 5.41 4.53
N GLN A 323 11.64 5.08 4.86
CA GLN A 323 12.08 5.02 6.25
C GLN A 323 12.08 6.42 6.85
N VAL A 324 11.51 6.56 8.04
CA VAL A 324 11.42 7.82 8.79
C VAL A 324 12.21 7.65 10.09
N THR A 325 13.03 8.63 10.43
CA THR A 325 13.56 8.77 11.79
C THR A 325 13.22 10.12 12.37
N ILE A 326 12.98 10.15 13.69
CA ILE A 326 12.73 11.37 14.47
C ILE A 326 13.80 11.42 15.56
N ASN A 327 14.65 12.44 15.54
CA ASN A 327 15.79 12.60 16.45
C ASN A 327 16.71 11.37 16.48
N GLY A 328 16.92 10.73 15.33
CA GLY A 328 17.74 9.52 15.17
C GLY A 328 17.09 8.22 15.66
N LYS A 329 15.82 8.24 16.08
CA LYS A 329 15.04 7.04 16.42
C LYS A 329 14.09 6.67 15.30
N GLU A 330 13.89 5.37 15.09
CA GLU A 330 12.94 4.87 14.09
C GLU A 330 11.52 5.36 14.42
N GLY A 331 10.83 5.88 13.41
CA GLY A 331 9.48 6.42 13.50
C GLY A 331 8.66 6.12 12.26
N THR A 332 7.43 6.62 12.26
CA THR A 332 6.45 6.41 11.19
C THR A 332 5.87 7.75 10.73
N LEU A 333 5.24 7.75 9.56
CA LEU A 333 4.57 8.94 9.02
C LEU A 333 3.41 9.46 9.92
N ARG A 334 2.92 8.65 10.87
CA ARG A 334 1.80 9.00 11.76
C ARG A 334 2.25 9.51 13.12
N ASP A 335 3.53 9.36 13.45
CA ASP A 335 4.03 9.83 14.74
C ASP A 335 3.96 11.35 14.82
N THR A 336 3.68 11.84 16.02
CA THR A 336 3.60 13.27 16.27
C THR A 336 4.98 13.87 16.45
N VAL A 337 5.16 15.07 15.93
CA VAL A 337 6.40 15.84 16.01
C VAL A 337 6.22 17.04 16.91
N LYS A 338 7.31 17.47 17.52
CA LYS A 338 7.39 18.63 18.40
C LYS A 338 8.35 19.65 17.83
N HIS A 339 8.25 20.88 18.31
CA HIS A 339 9.23 21.92 18.03
C HIS A 339 10.67 21.44 18.30
N GLY A 340 11.55 21.65 17.32
CA GLY A 340 12.96 21.31 17.36
C GLY A 340 13.30 19.91 16.87
N ASP A 341 12.29 19.07 16.57
CA ASP A 341 12.54 17.70 16.10
C ASP A 341 13.29 17.70 14.75
N VAL A 342 14.22 16.74 14.63
CA VAL A 342 14.94 16.45 13.39
C VAL A 342 14.32 15.21 12.76
N ILE A 343 13.74 15.37 11.58
CA ILE A 343 13.09 14.33 10.79
C ILE A 343 14.00 14.01 9.61
N GLU A 344 14.43 12.76 9.52
CA GLU A 344 15.11 12.25 8.33
C GLU A 344 14.18 11.28 7.62
N VAL A 345 13.93 11.51 6.33
CA VAL A 345 13.09 10.63 5.52
C VAL A 345 13.83 10.21 4.25
N GLY A 346 13.83 8.89 4.02
CA GLY A 346 14.35 8.28 2.80
C GLY A 346 13.37 8.34 1.63
N GLN A 347 13.59 7.47 0.64
CA GLN A 347 12.64 7.25 -0.46
C GLN A 347 11.97 5.89 -0.29
N ALA A 348 10.70 5.81 -0.69
CA ALA A 348 10.01 4.54 -0.80
C ALA A 348 10.57 3.70 -1.96
N ILE A 349 10.43 2.38 -1.83
CA ILE A 349 10.78 1.41 -2.87
C ILE A 349 9.46 0.88 -3.43
N ASP A 350 9.26 1.05 -4.74
CA ASP A 350 8.08 0.52 -5.43
C ASP A 350 8.05 -1.01 -5.34
N GLY A 351 6.84 -1.56 -5.30
CA GLY A 351 6.61 -2.99 -5.35
C GLY A 351 6.97 -3.54 -6.73
N GLU A 352 7.59 -4.71 -6.75
CA GLU A 352 7.90 -5.42 -8.00
C GLU A 352 6.63 -5.98 -8.65
N ASP A 353 6.51 -5.80 -9.97
CA ASP A 353 5.42 -6.37 -10.76
C ASP A 353 5.38 -7.91 -10.64
N ALA A 354 4.17 -8.47 -10.68
CA ALA A 354 3.95 -9.90 -10.67
C ALA A 354 4.65 -10.57 -11.86
N ARG A 355 5.37 -11.66 -11.59
CA ARG A 355 5.91 -12.55 -12.61
C ARG A 355 5.51 -13.97 -12.25
N ALA A 356 5.02 -14.70 -13.23
CA ALA A 356 4.69 -16.10 -13.11
C ALA A 356 4.98 -16.82 -14.41
N THR A 357 5.25 -18.10 -14.27
CA THR A 357 5.47 -19.02 -15.37
C THR A 357 4.31 -20.02 -15.44
N LEU A 358 4.16 -20.68 -16.59
CA LEU A 358 3.11 -21.66 -16.81
C LEU A 358 3.09 -22.74 -15.71
N TYR A 359 4.25 -23.18 -15.24
CA TYR A 359 4.37 -24.24 -14.23
C TYR A 359 4.15 -23.73 -12.79
N ASP A 360 4.16 -22.42 -12.57
CA ASP A 360 3.75 -21.85 -11.27
C ASP A 360 2.23 -21.97 -11.05
N VAL A 361 1.47 -22.05 -12.16
CA VAL A 361 0.01 -22.09 -12.15
C VAL A 361 -0.51 -23.51 -12.42
N LEU A 362 0.17 -24.25 -13.29
CA LEU A 362 -0.21 -25.61 -13.67
C LEU A 362 0.72 -26.64 -13.02
N LYS A 363 0.19 -27.41 -12.08
CA LYS A 363 0.96 -28.46 -11.39
C LYS A 363 1.19 -29.67 -12.30
N PRO A 364 2.37 -30.31 -12.26
CA PRO A 364 2.59 -31.57 -12.97
C PRO A 364 1.78 -32.71 -12.37
N ILE A 365 1.51 -33.73 -13.18
CA ILE A 365 1.15 -35.07 -12.72
C ILE A 365 2.44 -35.79 -12.33
N LYS A 366 2.51 -36.30 -11.11
CA LYS A 366 3.68 -37.03 -10.60
C LYS A 366 3.53 -38.51 -10.91
N LEU A 367 4.48 -39.06 -11.67
CA LEU A 367 4.54 -40.47 -12.06
C LEU A 367 5.64 -41.16 -11.23
N LYS A 368 5.25 -41.92 -10.20
CA LYS A 368 6.19 -42.64 -9.33
C LYS A 368 6.40 -44.09 -9.82
N SER A 369 7.64 -44.48 -10.09
CA SER A 369 7.99 -45.86 -10.40
C SER A 369 7.82 -46.76 -9.17
N MET A 370 7.13 -47.89 -9.29
CA MET A 370 7.00 -48.87 -8.21
C MET A 370 8.31 -49.64 -7.95
N GLU A 371 9.19 -49.74 -8.94
CA GLU A 371 10.44 -50.52 -8.85
C GLU A 371 11.62 -49.70 -8.35
N THR A 372 11.72 -48.45 -8.82
CA THR A 372 12.89 -47.59 -8.56
C THR A 372 12.59 -46.42 -7.62
N GLU A 373 11.32 -46.22 -7.26
CA GLU A 373 10.80 -45.04 -6.55
C GLU A 373 11.05 -43.69 -7.24
N LYS A 374 11.62 -43.69 -8.45
CA LYS A 374 11.87 -42.47 -9.22
C LYS A 374 10.56 -41.79 -9.58
N ILE A 375 10.47 -40.48 -9.35
CA ILE A 375 9.35 -39.64 -9.73
C ILE A 375 9.70 -38.90 -11.01
N ILE A 376 8.80 -38.94 -11.99
CA ILE A 376 8.88 -38.20 -13.25
C ILE A 376 7.68 -37.25 -13.29
N GLU A 377 7.90 -36.02 -13.75
CA GLU A 377 6.85 -35.02 -13.90
C GLU A 377 6.29 -35.05 -15.33
N TYR A 378 4.98 -35.19 -15.44
CA TYR A 378 4.26 -35.13 -16.70
C TYR A 378 3.33 -33.91 -16.71
N PHE A 379 3.48 -33.06 -17.71
CA PHE A 379 2.60 -31.91 -17.91
C PHE A 379 1.61 -32.21 -19.04
N PRO A 380 0.33 -31.84 -18.90
CA PRO A 380 -0.62 -31.96 -20.01
C PRO A 380 -0.18 -31.11 -21.20
N LYS A 381 -0.74 -31.40 -22.38
CA LYS A 381 -0.67 -30.47 -23.51
C LYS A 381 -1.56 -29.26 -23.20
N VAL A 382 -0.98 -28.08 -23.29
CA VAL A 382 -1.63 -26.81 -22.91
C VAL A 382 -1.69 -25.90 -24.12
N MET A 383 -2.82 -25.24 -24.32
CA MET A 383 -2.99 -24.13 -25.24
C MET A 383 -2.84 -22.82 -24.47
N LEU A 384 -1.82 -22.03 -24.80
CA LEU A 384 -1.66 -20.66 -24.34
C LEU A 384 -2.12 -19.72 -25.44
N ASN A 385 -3.18 -18.95 -25.21
CA ASN A 385 -3.80 -18.04 -26.18
C ASN A 385 -4.16 -18.73 -27.52
N GLY A 386 -4.59 -19.99 -27.45
CA GLY A 386 -4.95 -20.80 -28.63
C GLY A 386 -3.77 -21.41 -29.39
N MET A 387 -2.53 -21.26 -28.91
CA MET A 387 -1.34 -21.91 -29.47
C MET A 387 -0.80 -22.96 -28.50
N GLU A 388 -0.32 -24.10 -29.02
CA GLU A 388 0.27 -25.15 -28.18
C GLU A 388 1.55 -24.64 -27.50
N ALA A 389 1.52 -24.61 -26.17
CA ALA A 389 2.63 -24.16 -25.35
C ALA A 389 3.69 -25.26 -25.24
N LYS A 390 4.97 -24.89 -25.42
CA LYS A 390 6.11 -25.80 -25.28
C LYS A 390 6.98 -25.37 -24.10
N GLY A 391 7.00 -26.18 -23.05
CA GLY A 391 7.82 -25.95 -21.86
C GLY A 391 7.24 -24.90 -20.91
N ASN A 392 8.10 -24.37 -20.03
CA ASN A 392 7.71 -23.39 -19.02
C ASN A 392 7.85 -21.95 -19.54
N LEU A 393 6.74 -21.33 -19.93
CA LEU A 393 6.71 -19.97 -20.52
C LEU A 393 6.34 -18.93 -19.45
N GLU A 394 6.87 -17.71 -19.58
CA GLU A 394 6.48 -16.56 -18.76
C GLU A 394 5.09 -16.06 -19.19
N LEU A 395 4.19 -15.90 -18.21
CA LEU A 395 2.81 -15.50 -18.42
C LEU A 395 2.67 -13.97 -18.40
N LYS A 396 1.74 -13.47 -19.20
CA LYS A 396 1.38 -12.05 -19.31
C LYS A 396 -0.06 -11.82 -18.83
N ASP A 397 -0.34 -10.57 -18.50
CA ASP A 397 -1.69 -10.14 -18.15
C ASP A 397 -2.66 -10.41 -19.31
N GLY A 398 -3.78 -11.06 -19.01
CA GLY A 398 -4.79 -11.48 -19.97
C GLY A 398 -4.50 -12.80 -20.69
N ASP A 399 -3.41 -13.51 -20.37
CA ASP A 399 -3.14 -14.81 -20.97
C ASP A 399 -4.23 -15.83 -20.63
N LYS A 400 -4.65 -16.58 -21.65
CA LYS A 400 -5.63 -17.66 -21.55
C LYS A 400 -4.95 -19.00 -21.66
N ILE A 401 -5.12 -19.84 -20.65
CA ILE A 401 -4.52 -21.16 -20.53
C ILE A 401 -5.64 -22.19 -20.56
N GLU A 402 -5.67 -23.00 -21.62
CA GLU A 402 -6.65 -24.07 -21.81
C GLU A 402 -5.95 -25.42 -21.88
N PHE A 403 -6.42 -26.39 -21.11
CA PHE A 403 -5.91 -27.76 -21.16
C PHE A 403 -7.03 -28.75 -20.88
N GLU A 404 -6.97 -29.90 -21.53
CA GLU A 404 -7.91 -30.98 -21.32
C GLU A 404 -7.43 -31.93 -20.22
N ARG A 405 -8.36 -32.72 -19.68
CA ARG A 405 -8.02 -33.81 -18.76
C ARG A 405 -7.12 -34.82 -19.46
N VAL A 406 -6.02 -35.19 -18.82
CA VAL A 406 -5.04 -36.14 -19.37
C VAL A 406 -5.63 -37.54 -19.33
N LYS A 407 -5.68 -38.24 -20.46
CA LYS A 407 -6.03 -39.66 -20.46
C LYS A 407 -4.85 -40.50 -20.00
N VAL A 408 -5.13 -41.59 -19.31
CA VAL A 408 -4.11 -42.57 -18.90
C VAL A 408 -3.38 -43.15 -20.12
N LYS A 409 -4.07 -43.25 -21.27
CA LYS A 409 -3.45 -43.59 -22.55
C LYS A 409 -2.25 -42.69 -22.91
N ASP A 410 -2.39 -41.38 -22.76
CA ASP A 410 -1.32 -40.43 -23.14
C ASP A 410 -0.10 -40.57 -22.22
N ILE A 411 -0.35 -40.77 -20.91
CA ILE A 411 0.70 -41.05 -19.92
C ILE A 411 1.38 -42.40 -20.23
N ARG A 412 0.59 -43.40 -20.61
CA ARG A 412 1.09 -44.73 -20.99
C ARG A 412 1.96 -44.65 -22.23
N GLU A 413 1.57 -43.90 -23.26
CA GLU A 413 2.38 -43.67 -24.46
C GLU A 413 3.68 -42.94 -24.12
N PHE A 414 3.62 -41.90 -23.26
CA PHE A 414 4.80 -41.19 -22.77
C PHE A 414 5.80 -42.13 -22.09
N LEU A 415 5.33 -42.99 -21.18
CA LEU A 415 6.17 -43.98 -20.49
C LEU A 415 6.60 -45.15 -21.39
N SER A 416 5.84 -45.44 -22.44
CA SER A 416 6.10 -46.57 -23.34
C SER A 416 7.22 -46.29 -24.36
N SER A 417 7.59 -45.02 -24.53
CA SER A 417 8.62 -44.59 -25.48
C SER A 417 10.01 -45.20 -25.21
N ASP A 418 10.26 -45.64 -23.97
CA ASP A 418 11.53 -46.27 -23.53
C ASP A 418 11.44 -47.80 -23.37
N LEU A 419 10.38 -48.46 -23.84
CA LEU A 419 10.21 -49.91 -23.67
C LEU A 419 11.16 -50.72 -24.56
N ILE A 420 11.59 -51.88 -24.04
CA ILE A 420 12.42 -52.85 -24.76
C ILE A 420 11.63 -53.42 -25.94
N LYS A 421 12.18 -53.24 -27.13
CA LYS A 421 11.71 -53.86 -28.36
C LYS A 421 12.45 -55.18 -28.57
N ILE A 422 11.73 -56.20 -29.02
CA ILE A 422 12.32 -57.47 -29.41
C ILE A 422 12.08 -57.71 -30.90
N GLU A 423 13.09 -58.21 -31.58
CA GLU A 423 13.09 -58.57 -32.98
C GLU A 423 13.15 -60.09 -33.12
N TYR A 424 12.29 -60.69 -33.94
CA TYR A 424 12.31 -62.13 -34.23
C TYR A 424 11.95 -62.38 -35.69
N SER A 425 12.22 -63.58 -36.20
CA SER A 425 11.87 -63.93 -37.59
C SER A 425 10.94 -65.13 -37.65
N VAL A 426 9.93 -65.08 -38.52
CA VAL A 426 9.04 -66.22 -38.82
C VAL A 426 9.18 -66.55 -40.29
N ASN A 427 9.62 -67.77 -40.62
CA ASN A 427 9.88 -68.21 -42.00
C ASN A 427 10.74 -67.20 -42.80
N ASN A 428 11.82 -66.71 -42.17
CA ASN A 428 12.73 -65.68 -42.68
C ASN A 428 12.14 -64.27 -42.89
N VAL A 429 10.94 -64.00 -42.37
CA VAL A 429 10.36 -62.64 -42.33
C VAL A 429 10.58 -62.05 -40.94
N TYR A 430 11.36 -60.97 -40.86
CA TYR A 430 11.62 -60.25 -39.61
C TYR A 430 10.39 -59.50 -39.11
N ARG A 431 10.18 -59.50 -37.80
CA ARG A 431 9.10 -58.83 -37.07
C ARG A 431 9.66 -58.16 -35.82
N GLU A 432 9.09 -57.02 -35.46
CA GLU A 432 9.45 -56.24 -34.28
C GLU A 432 8.20 -56.09 -33.40
N ILE A 433 8.35 -56.26 -32.08
CA ILE A 433 7.28 -56.06 -31.11
C ILE A 433 7.81 -55.49 -29.79
N ASN A 434 7.03 -54.65 -29.13
CA ASN A 434 7.36 -54.15 -27.80
C ASN A 434 7.13 -55.26 -26.77
N ALA A 435 8.17 -55.67 -26.05
CA ALA A 435 8.10 -56.76 -25.06
C ALA A 435 7.72 -56.28 -23.65
N GLY A 436 7.35 -55.01 -23.49
CA GLY A 436 6.93 -54.42 -22.23
C GLY A 436 5.53 -53.82 -22.30
N GLN A 437 4.84 -53.83 -21.17
CA GLN A 437 3.57 -53.17 -20.94
C GLN A 437 3.70 -52.28 -19.72
N VAL A 438 3.36 -51.00 -19.86
CA VAL A 438 3.27 -50.07 -18.72
C VAL A 438 1.92 -50.24 -18.05
N LYS A 439 1.93 -50.67 -16.80
CA LYS A 439 0.75 -50.65 -15.92
C LYS A 439 0.78 -49.39 -15.06
N ILE A 440 -0.37 -48.71 -14.96
CA ILE A 440 -0.51 -47.45 -14.22
C ILE A 440 -1.54 -47.67 -13.13
N PHE A 441 -1.26 -47.19 -11.92
CA PHE A 441 -2.08 -47.39 -10.73
C PHE A 441 -2.32 -46.09 -9.97
N LYS A 442 -3.50 -45.97 -9.36
CA LYS A 442 -3.81 -44.93 -8.37
C LYS A 442 -4.14 -45.64 -7.06
N GLY A 443 -3.20 -45.64 -6.12
CA GLY A 443 -3.24 -46.54 -4.96
C GLY A 443 -3.17 -47.99 -5.43
N ASP A 444 -4.12 -48.83 -5.00
CA ASP A 444 -4.18 -50.25 -5.35
C ASP A 444 -4.95 -50.54 -6.65
N LEU A 445 -5.52 -49.51 -7.31
CA LEU A 445 -6.37 -49.68 -8.49
C LEU A 445 -5.58 -49.49 -9.79
N GLU A 446 -5.59 -50.50 -10.66
CA GLU A 446 -5.05 -50.41 -12.04
C GLU A 446 -5.97 -49.55 -12.92
N LEU A 447 -5.40 -48.54 -13.58
CA LEU A 447 -6.12 -47.62 -14.45
C LEU A 447 -6.13 -48.12 -15.91
N SER A 448 -7.31 -48.08 -16.52
CA SER A 448 -7.52 -48.31 -17.94
C SER A 448 -7.21 -47.07 -18.78
N ASP A 449 -7.05 -47.23 -20.09
CA ASP A 449 -6.72 -46.12 -21.01
C ASP A 449 -7.78 -44.99 -21.04
N GLU A 450 -9.04 -45.30 -20.72
CA GLU A 450 -10.14 -44.33 -20.70
C GLU A 450 -10.23 -43.54 -19.38
N ASN A 451 -9.49 -43.93 -18.35
CA ASN A 451 -9.43 -43.14 -17.14
C ASN A 451 -8.68 -41.82 -17.38
N THR A 452 -9.03 -40.79 -16.61
CA THR A 452 -8.41 -39.47 -16.69
C THR A 452 -7.70 -39.13 -15.38
N VAL A 453 -6.64 -38.35 -15.47
CA VAL A 453 -5.81 -37.90 -14.36
C VAL A 453 -5.76 -36.38 -14.38
N GLU A 454 -5.96 -35.75 -13.22
CA GLU A 454 -5.94 -34.29 -13.11
C GLU A 454 -4.52 -33.77 -12.80
N PRO A 455 -4.12 -32.61 -13.32
CA PRO A 455 -2.86 -31.97 -12.97
C PRO A 455 -2.71 -31.77 -11.45
N GLY A 456 -1.54 -32.15 -10.90
CA GLY A 456 -1.27 -32.13 -9.46
C GLY A 456 -1.53 -33.47 -8.74
N GLU A 457 -2.12 -34.45 -9.40
CA GLU A 457 -2.25 -35.81 -8.85
C GLU A 457 -0.93 -36.60 -8.91
N GLU A 458 -0.79 -37.58 -8.01
CA GLU A 458 0.29 -38.55 -8.02
C GLU A 458 -0.27 -39.94 -8.35
N ILE A 459 0.37 -40.60 -9.31
CA ILE A 459 0.06 -41.97 -9.74
C ILE A 459 1.34 -42.79 -9.79
N THR A 460 1.19 -44.11 -9.69
CA THR A 460 2.31 -45.05 -9.74
C THR A 460 2.29 -45.84 -11.05
N TYR A 461 3.46 -46.30 -11.50
CA TYR A 461 3.56 -47.18 -12.66
C TYR A 461 4.56 -48.31 -12.46
N ALA A 462 4.33 -49.42 -13.16
CA ALA A 462 5.19 -50.60 -13.19
C ALA A 462 5.44 -51.02 -14.65
N LEU A 463 6.64 -51.51 -14.94
CA LEU A 463 7.02 -52.00 -16.26
C LEU A 463 6.95 -53.54 -16.24
N VAL A 464 5.96 -54.11 -16.92
CA VAL A 464 5.76 -55.56 -16.95
C VAL A 464 6.18 -56.11 -18.30
N PHE A 465 7.12 -57.06 -18.31
CA PHE A 465 7.51 -57.73 -19.56
C PHE A 465 6.48 -58.80 -19.94
N LYS A 466 5.96 -58.74 -21.16
CA LYS A 466 5.04 -59.74 -21.71
C LYS A 466 5.52 -60.17 -23.09
N TYR A 467 6.23 -61.28 -23.13
CA TYR A 467 6.72 -61.89 -24.36
C TYR A 467 5.57 -62.61 -25.09
N PRO A 468 5.42 -62.45 -26.42
CA PRO A 468 4.39 -63.15 -27.18
C PRO A 468 4.69 -64.65 -27.21
N LYS A 469 3.64 -65.48 -27.22
CA LYS A 469 3.78 -66.95 -27.28
C LYS A 469 3.65 -67.48 -28.70
N ILE A 470 4.25 -68.63 -28.99
CA ILE A 470 4.16 -69.29 -30.31
C ILE A 470 2.71 -69.50 -30.76
N ARG A 471 1.80 -69.85 -29.85
CA ARG A 471 0.36 -70.02 -30.14
C ARG A 471 -0.35 -68.78 -30.68
N GLU A 472 0.24 -67.61 -30.49
CA GLU A 472 -0.32 -66.31 -30.89
C GLU A 472 0.14 -65.93 -32.31
N LEU A 473 0.98 -66.76 -32.94
CA LEU A 473 1.41 -66.58 -34.32
C LEU A 473 0.25 -66.89 -35.29
N PRO A 474 -0.02 -66.01 -36.27
CA PRO A 474 -1.06 -66.22 -37.27
C PRO A 474 -0.82 -67.45 -38.17
N GLU A 475 0.42 -67.95 -38.24
CA GLU A 475 0.81 -69.14 -39.00
C GLU A 475 0.37 -70.47 -38.37
N MET A 476 -0.32 -70.44 -37.24
CA MET A 476 -0.87 -71.64 -36.60
C MET A 476 -2.21 -72.05 -37.24
N GLU A 477 -2.19 -73.07 -38.10
CA GLU A 477 -3.41 -73.74 -38.57
C GLU A 477 -3.82 -74.87 -37.62
N LYS A 478 -5.12 -74.96 -37.31
CA LYS A 478 -5.69 -76.08 -36.56
C LYS A 478 -6.40 -77.02 -37.51
N ILE A 479 -6.09 -78.31 -37.42
CA ILE A 479 -6.83 -79.36 -38.12
C ILE A 479 -7.95 -79.89 -37.23
N SER A 480 -9.08 -80.29 -37.83
CA SER A 480 -10.22 -80.80 -37.09
C SER A 480 -10.96 -81.93 -37.82
N ILE A 481 -11.51 -82.86 -37.04
CA ILE A 481 -12.43 -83.89 -37.52
C ILE A 481 -13.65 -83.98 -36.61
N ILE A 482 -14.77 -84.45 -37.15
CA ILE A 482 -16.00 -84.74 -36.40
C ILE A 482 -16.10 -86.26 -36.24
N VAL A 483 -16.25 -86.73 -35.01
CA VAL A 483 -16.52 -88.14 -34.70
C VAL A 483 -17.73 -88.28 -33.80
N ASN A 484 -18.42 -89.41 -33.89
CA ASN A 484 -19.63 -89.65 -33.10
C ASN A 484 -19.27 -90.45 -31.85
N ILE A 485 -19.25 -89.80 -30.69
CA ILE A 485 -18.81 -90.42 -29.43
C ILE A 485 -20.05 -90.76 -28.60
N ASN A 486 -20.29 -92.04 -28.31
CA ASN A 486 -21.45 -92.50 -27.54
C ASN A 486 -22.79 -91.90 -28.07
N GLY A 487 -22.91 -91.76 -29.39
CA GLY A 487 -24.08 -91.19 -30.07
C GLY A 487 -24.12 -89.66 -30.18
N GLN A 488 -23.09 -88.92 -29.74
CA GLN A 488 -22.99 -87.47 -29.89
C GLN A 488 -21.90 -87.04 -30.90
N PRO A 489 -22.24 -86.26 -31.95
CA PRO A 489 -21.25 -85.67 -32.86
C PRO A 489 -20.36 -84.69 -32.11
N THR A 490 -19.05 -84.93 -32.16
CA THR A 490 -18.05 -84.19 -31.39
C THR A 490 -16.90 -83.74 -32.30
N LEU A 491 -16.59 -82.44 -32.27
CA LEU A 491 -15.47 -81.84 -33.01
C LEU A 491 -14.17 -81.98 -32.21
N ILE A 492 -13.16 -82.60 -32.80
CA ILE A 492 -11.82 -82.73 -32.22
C ILE A 492 -10.87 -81.83 -33.02
N THR A 493 -10.05 -81.04 -32.31
CA THR A 493 -9.09 -80.11 -32.90
C THR A 493 -7.68 -80.42 -32.44
N LYS A 494 -6.70 -80.29 -33.33
CA LYS A 494 -5.26 -80.46 -33.06
C LYS A 494 -4.47 -79.37 -33.78
N ASP A 495 -3.41 -78.88 -33.17
CA ASP A 495 -2.51 -77.92 -33.81
C ASP A 495 -1.80 -78.61 -34.98
N GLY A 496 -2.04 -78.10 -36.19
CA GLY A 496 -1.63 -78.70 -37.45
C GLY A 496 -0.19 -78.37 -37.86
N VAL A 497 0.51 -77.55 -37.10
CA VAL A 497 1.79 -76.95 -37.50
C VAL A 497 2.87 -77.25 -36.46
N LEU A 498 3.98 -77.85 -36.89
CA LEU A 498 5.18 -77.99 -36.07
C LEU A 498 5.99 -76.69 -36.15
N VAL A 499 6.43 -76.21 -35.00
CA VAL A 499 7.18 -74.94 -34.88
C VAL A 499 8.57 -75.22 -34.33
N TRP A 500 9.61 -74.87 -35.09
CA TRP A 500 10.97 -74.83 -34.59
C TRP A 500 11.37 -73.40 -34.25
N VAL A 501 11.98 -73.21 -33.10
CA VAL A 501 12.68 -71.98 -32.75
C VAL A 501 14.16 -72.32 -32.62
N ASN A 502 15.01 -71.64 -33.39
CA ASN A 502 16.46 -71.86 -33.41
C ASN A 502 16.82 -73.36 -33.60
N ASP A 503 16.18 -74.00 -34.59
CA ASP A 503 16.32 -75.42 -34.94
C ASP A 503 15.83 -76.44 -33.88
N GLN A 504 15.16 -76.00 -32.82
CA GLN A 504 14.56 -76.87 -31.80
C GLN A 504 13.04 -76.86 -31.87
N LEU A 505 12.41 -78.04 -31.82
CA LEU A 505 10.95 -78.15 -31.81
C LEU A 505 10.42 -77.63 -30.47
N VAL A 506 9.57 -76.62 -30.50
CA VAL A 506 9.04 -75.98 -29.29
C VAL A 506 7.54 -76.21 -29.14
N SER A 507 7.06 -76.13 -27.89
CA SER A 507 5.63 -76.15 -27.60
C SER A 507 4.96 -74.82 -28.00
N PRO A 508 3.64 -74.82 -28.28
CA PRO A 508 2.87 -73.58 -28.49
C PRO A 508 2.93 -72.57 -27.34
N GLU A 509 3.31 -73.00 -26.14
CA GLU A 509 3.45 -72.15 -24.94
C GLU A 509 4.81 -71.46 -24.81
N TYR A 510 5.74 -71.70 -25.74
CA TYR A 510 7.06 -71.05 -25.73
C TYR A 510 6.92 -69.54 -25.93
N GLU A 511 7.61 -68.77 -25.09
CA GLU A 511 7.70 -67.30 -25.16
C GLU A 511 8.80 -66.89 -26.14
N ILE A 512 8.42 -66.17 -27.19
CA ILE A 512 9.33 -65.65 -28.21
C ILE A 512 10.27 -64.63 -27.58
N ARG A 513 11.57 -64.86 -27.72
CA ARG A 513 12.65 -63.99 -27.24
C ARG A 513 13.22 -63.16 -28.38
N ASP A 514 13.95 -62.12 -27.99
CA ASP A 514 14.74 -61.32 -28.92
C ASP A 514 15.76 -62.20 -29.68
N GLY A 515 15.81 -62.04 -31.00
CA GLY A 515 16.64 -62.80 -31.93
C GLY A 515 16.09 -64.15 -32.39
N ASP A 516 14.93 -64.60 -31.90
CA ASP A 516 14.41 -65.95 -32.21
C ASP A 516 14.13 -66.17 -33.71
N LYS A 517 14.60 -67.30 -34.24
CA LYS A 517 14.34 -67.75 -35.62
C LYS A 517 13.30 -68.86 -35.62
N ILE A 518 12.09 -68.49 -35.99
CA ILE A 518 10.91 -69.36 -35.97
C ILE A 518 10.69 -69.91 -37.38
N ARG A 519 10.59 -71.23 -37.51
CA ARG A 519 10.25 -71.94 -38.74
C ARG A 519 9.01 -72.78 -38.49
N THR A 520 7.99 -72.64 -39.35
CA THR A 520 6.79 -73.47 -39.29
C THR A 520 6.82 -74.52 -40.41
N GLN A 521 6.36 -75.74 -40.13
CA GLN A 521 6.14 -76.78 -41.15
C GLN A 521 4.83 -77.50 -40.87
N ILE A 522 4.08 -77.72 -41.94
CA ILE A 522 2.90 -78.59 -41.95
C ILE A 522 3.42 -80.02 -42.20
N PRO A 523 3.20 -80.98 -41.29
CA PRO A 523 3.59 -82.38 -41.50
C PRO A 523 2.76 -83.03 -42.62
N ASP A 524 3.40 -83.88 -43.44
CA ASP A 524 2.77 -84.54 -44.60
C ASP A 524 1.71 -85.61 -44.23
N GLU A 525 1.74 -86.15 -43.01
CA GLU A 525 0.73 -87.07 -42.47
C GLU A 525 0.25 -86.59 -41.09
N GLN A 526 -1.00 -86.13 -41.02
CA GLN A 526 -1.70 -85.89 -39.76
C GLN A 526 -2.94 -86.77 -39.66
N GLY A 527 -2.84 -87.79 -38.80
CA GLY A 527 -3.99 -88.55 -38.33
C GLY A 527 -4.37 -88.13 -36.91
N PHE A 528 -5.66 -88.16 -36.63
CA PHE A 528 -6.14 -88.28 -35.26
C PHE A 528 -6.01 -89.75 -34.85
N ILE A 529 -5.77 -90.02 -33.57
CA ILE A 529 -5.83 -91.38 -33.01
C ILE A 529 -6.89 -91.45 -31.93
N VAL A 530 -7.34 -92.65 -31.60
CA VAL A 530 -8.38 -92.84 -30.57
C VAL A 530 -7.98 -92.25 -29.21
N ALA A 531 -6.68 -92.21 -28.87
CA ALA A 531 -6.17 -91.56 -27.67
C ALA A 531 -6.42 -90.04 -27.62
N ASP A 532 -6.54 -89.37 -28.77
CA ASP A 532 -6.81 -87.92 -28.84
C ASP A 532 -8.20 -87.58 -28.28
N ILE A 533 -9.13 -88.54 -28.33
CA ILE A 533 -10.50 -88.40 -27.81
C ILE A 533 -10.56 -88.62 -26.29
N LEU A 534 -9.70 -89.48 -25.75
CA LEU A 534 -9.75 -89.83 -24.32
C LEU A 534 -9.54 -88.62 -23.42
N ARG A 535 -8.81 -87.60 -23.88
CA ARG A 535 -8.61 -86.33 -23.16
C ARG A 535 -9.92 -85.57 -22.92
N MET A 536 -10.97 -85.91 -23.66
CA MET A 536 -12.29 -85.30 -23.53
C MET A 536 -13.18 -85.97 -22.48
N PHE A 537 -12.80 -87.17 -22.04
CA PHE A 537 -13.48 -87.85 -20.95
C PHE A 537 -12.78 -87.50 -19.63
N ASP A 538 -13.52 -86.93 -18.70
CA ASP A 538 -13.01 -86.62 -17.36
C ASP A 538 -13.10 -87.87 -16.47
N PHE A 539 -12.12 -88.77 -16.61
CA PHE A 539 -12.05 -90.01 -15.83
C PHE A 539 -10.64 -90.31 -15.32
N ASP A 540 -10.56 -90.83 -14.10
CA ASP A 540 -9.29 -91.30 -13.55
C ASP A 540 -8.98 -92.70 -14.10
N HIS A 541 -8.06 -92.75 -15.07
CA HIS A 541 -7.59 -93.99 -15.69
C HIS A 541 -7.10 -95.02 -14.66
N LYS A 542 -6.67 -94.63 -13.46
CA LYS A 542 -6.24 -95.55 -12.40
C LYS A 542 -7.41 -96.24 -11.69
N LYS A 543 -8.61 -95.68 -11.78
CA LYS A 543 -9.83 -96.22 -11.16
C LYS A 543 -10.66 -97.08 -12.13
N VAL A 544 -10.24 -97.26 -13.38
CA VAL A 544 -10.98 -98.05 -14.36
C VAL A 544 -10.75 -99.54 -14.14
N LYS A 545 -11.81 -100.29 -13.82
CA LYS A 545 -11.78 -101.74 -13.61
C LYS A 545 -11.89 -102.51 -14.93
N LYS A 546 -12.77 -102.05 -15.83
CA LYS A 546 -13.01 -102.64 -17.14
C LYS A 546 -13.47 -101.54 -18.09
N TYR A 547 -13.08 -101.64 -19.36
CA TYR A 547 -13.55 -100.74 -20.40
C TYR A 547 -13.88 -101.50 -21.68
N THR A 548 -14.76 -100.90 -22.46
CA THR A 548 -15.13 -101.29 -23.82
C THR A 548 -14.85 -100.09 -24.70
N LEU A 549 -13.95 -100.27 -25.67
CA LEU A 549 -13.63 -99.27 -26.68
C LEU A 549 -13.86 -99.88 -28.05
N LEU A 550 -14.87 -99.37 -28.74
CA LEU A 550 -15.25 -99.80 -30.09
C LEU A 550 -15.14 -98.62 -31.05
N LYS A 551 -14.54 -98.84 -32.20
CA LYS A 551 -14.63 -97.96 -33.38
C LYS A 551 -15.48 -98.65 -34.43
N ASN A 552 -16.58 -98.02 -34.85
CA ASN A 552 -17.53 -98.56 -35.82
C ASN A 552 -17.97 -100.00 -35.48
N GLY A 553 -18.18 -100.29 -34.19
CA GLY A 553 -18.55 -101.61 -33.67
C GLY A 553 -17.41 -102.63 -33.50
N ILE A 554 -16.17 -102.30 -33.87
CA ILE A 554 -14.99 -103.18 -33.77
C ILE A 554 -14.10 -102.74 -32.60
N LYS A 555 -13.59 -103.70 -31.81
CA LYS A 555 -12.68 -103.41 -30.70
C LYS A 555 -11.34 -102.88 -31.24
N VAL A 556 -10.95 -101.68 -30.80
CA VAL A 556 -9.72 -101.00 -31.20
C VAL A 556 -8.84 -100.64 -29.99
N GLY A 557 -7.57 -100.37 -30.25
CA GLY A 557 -6.61 -99.82 -29.30
C GLY A 557 -6.56 -98.29 -29.35
N PHE A 558 -5.76 -97.70 -28.46
CA PHE A 558 -5.66 -96.24 -28.31
C PHE A 558 -4.83 -95.56 -29.39
N THR A 559 -3.96 -96.30 -30.08
CA THR A 559 -3.10 -95.80 -31.16
C THR A 559 -3.72 -95.98 -32.54
N ASP A 560 -4.92 -96.57 -32.63
CA ASP A 560 -5.60 -96.75 -33.90
C ASP A 560 -6.03 -95.39 -34.49
N PRO A 561 -5.92 -95.22 -35.82
CA PRO A 561 -6.25 -93.97 -36.48
C PRO A 561 -7.76 -93.68 -36.40
N LEU A 562 -8.08 -92.40 -36.32
CA LEU A 562 -9.42 -91.85 -36.26
C LEU A 562 -9.66 -91.00 -37.51
N GLU A 563 -10.77 -91.26 -38.18
CA GLU A 563 -11.20 -90.56 -39.39
C GLU A 563 -12.49 -89.80 -39.14
N ASN A 564 -12.73 -88.80 -39.98
CA ASN A 564 -13.96 -88.02 -39.90
C ASN A 564 -15.19 -88.89 -40.17
N GLY A 565 -16.14 -88.89 -39.24
CA GLY A 565 -17.37 -89.69 -39.29
C GLY A 565 -17.31 -91.01 -38.52
N ASP A 566 -16.16 -91.38 -37.96
CA ASP A 566 -16.04 -92.60 -37.13
C ASP A 566 -16.96 -92.53 -35.89
N GLU A 567 -17.59 -93.65 -35.57
CA GLU A 567 -18.36 -93.86 -34.34
C GLU A 567 -17.49 -94.51 -33.28
N ILE A 568 -17.29 -93.83 -32.16
CA ILE A 568 -16.55 -94.33 -31.01
C ILE A 568 -17.51 -94.59 -29.85
N ILE A 569 -17.59 -95.84 -29.43
CA ILE A 569 -18.26 -96.23 -28.18
C ILE A 569 -17.17 -96.46 -27.15
N PHE A 570 -17.13 -95.60 -26.14
CA PHE A 570 -16.25 -95.73 -25.00
C PHE A 570 -17.07 -95.78 -23.72
N GLU A 571 -17.18 -96.98 -23.17
CA GLU A 571 -17.85 -97.27 -21.90
C GLU A 571 -16.81 -97.83 -20.94
N TYR A 572 -16.79 -97.34 -19.70
CA TYR A 572 -15.86 -97.78 -18.67
C TYR A 572 -16.56 -97.90 -17.32
N GLU A 573 -16.16 -98.89 -16.54
CA GLU A 573 -16.64 -99.15 -15.19
C GLU A 573 -15.54 -98.73 -14.21
N THR A 574 -15.84 -97.79 -13.32
CA THR A 574 -14.91 -97.33 -12.29
C THR A 574 -15.04 -98.19 -11.03
N LEU A 575 -13.97 -98.26 -10.24
CA LEU A 575 -14.01 -98.75 -8.87
C LEU A 575 -14.78 -97.73 -8.04
N GLU A 576 -16.07 -97.94 -7.80
CA GLU A 576 -16.82 -97.15 -6.82
C GLU A 576 -16.31 -97.45 -5.39
N GLU A 577 -16.23 -96.38 -4.60
CA GLU A 577 -15.84 -96.41 -3.19
C GLU A 577 -16.86 -97.22 -2.38
N ALA A 578 -16.36 -98.20 -1.61
CA ALA A 578 -17.04 -98.68 -0.41
C ALA A 578 -16.54 -97.89 0.80
#